data_AF-A0A966AVG5-F1
#
_entry.id   AF-A0A966AVG5-F1
#
_cell.length_a   1.000
_cell.length_b   1.000
_cell.length_c   1.000
_cell.angle_alpha   90.00
_cell.angle_beta   90.00
_cell.angle_gamma   90.00
#
_symmetry.space_group_name_H-M   'P 1'
#
loop_
_entity.id
_entity.type
_entity.pdbx_description
1 polymer ?
#
loop_
_entity_poly.entity_id
_entity_poly.type
_entity_poly.pdbx_seq_one_letter_code
_entity_poly.pdbx_strand_id
1 'polypeptide(L)'
;MKQNSEQKKQPGLSFPSKGEKESVELPEPDFIPSVGIIYENDAWLTPLFSALTQAGITHEGIDVRKHGFDLRASQHHTLYLNRVSPSSYMRGNAGAISHAHALLATLESSGSLVVNGSRSFHMETSKVSQQLLMNELGVLTPETHAVSSAAAVLEMIDQFKFPLILKPDTGGSGA
;
A
#
# COMPACT_ATOMS: atom_id res chain seq x y z
N MET A 1 54.67 12.49 57.88
CA MET A 1 53.20 12.29 57.73
C MET A 1 52.71 13.36 56.77
N LYS A 2 52.59 13.07 55.47
CA LYS A 2 51.36 12.57 54.80
C LYS A 2 50.13 13.45 55.10
N GLN A 3 49.70 14.29 54.16
CA GLN A 3 48.62 13.98 53.22
C GLN A 3 48.43 15.13 52.20
N ASN A 4 48.62 14.81 50.92
CA ASN A 4 48.16 15.57 49.77
C ASN A 4 46.66 15.27 49.58
N SER A 5 45.83 16.30 49.49
CA SER A 5 44.44 16.18 49.03
C SER A 5 44.36 16.49 47.53
N GLU A 6 43.99 15.47 46.77
CA GLU A 6 43.77 15.49 45.32
C GLU A 6 42.63 16.42 44.93
N GLN A 7 42.87 17.37 44.01
CA GLN A 7 41.83 18.02 43.23
C GLN A 7 41.77 17.35 41.85
N LYS A 8 40.70 16.57 41.63
CA LYS A 8 40.32 16.01 40.33
C LYS A 8 39.98 17.16 39.37
N LYS A 9 40.82 17.42 38.37
CA LYS A 9 40.47 18.21 37.18
C LYS A 9 39.56 17.38 36.29
N GLN A 10 38.35 17.87 36.03
CA GLN A 10 37.49 17.36 34.96
C GLN A 10 38.12 17.71 33.60
N PRO A 11 38.16 16.79 32.62
CA PRO A 11 38.58 17.14 31.27
C PRO A 11 37.48 17.96 30.60
N GLY A 12 37.78 19.22 30.29
CA GLY A 12 36.90 20.08 29.50
C GLY A 12 36.69 19.48 28.11
N LEU A 13 35.43 19.29 27.72
CA LEU A 13 35.04 19.04 26.34
C LEU A 13 35.47 20.23 25.49
N SER A 14 36.43 20.03 24.59
CA SER A 14 36.71 20.97 23.51
C SER A 14 35.70 20.75 22.39
N PHE A 15 34.92 21.76 22.05
CA PHE A 15 34.11 21.75 20.83
C PHE A 15 35.02 22.00 19.61
N PRO A 16 34.89 21.22 18.53
CA PRO A 16 35.64 21.51 17.31
C PRO A 16 35.20 22.86 16.73
N SER A 17 36.19 23.62 16.26
CA SER A 17 36.02 24.92 15.61
C SER A 17 35.13 24.81 14.38
N LYS A 18 34.34 25.86 14.10
CA LYS A 18 33.65 26.10 12.82
C LYS A 18 34.66 26.02 11.67
N GLY A 19 34.79 24.84 11.09
CA GLY A 19 35.52 24.55 9.87
C GLY A 19 34.55 23.95 8.88
N GLU A 20 34.50 24.58 7.71
CA GLU A 20 34.00 24.08 6.42
C GLU A 20 32.56 23.53 6.39
N LYS A 21 31.68 24.28 5.72
CA LYS A 21 30.43 23.75 5.21
C LYS A 21 30.80 22.72 4.12
N GLU A 22 31.00 21.48 4.53
CA GLU A 22 30.90 20.34 3.63
C GLU A 22 29.43 20.27 3.21
N SER A 23 29.10 20.94 2.11
CA SER A 23 27.86 20.69 1.41
C SER A 23 27.94 19.24 0.94
N VAL A 24 27.32 18.34 1.70
CA VAL A 24 26.98 17.01 1.21
C VAL A 24 25.99 17.25 0.08
N GLU A 25 26.48 17.34 -1.15
CA GLU A 25 25.67 17.11 -2.33
C GLU A 25 25.18 15.68 -2.21
N LEU A 26 23.93 15.53 -1.75
CA LEU A 26 23.21 14.28 -1.95
C LEU A 26 23.17 14.09 -3.47
N PRO A 27 23.59 12.93 -4.01
CA PRO A 27 23.52 12.70 -5.44
C PRO A 27 22.08 12.97 -5.87
N GLU A 28 21.92 13.92 -6.79
CA GLU A 28 20.66 14.09 -7.52
C GLU A 28 20.29 12.69 -8.02
N PRO A 29 19.12 12.14 -7.63
CA PRO A 29 18.81 10.79 -8.01
C PRO A 29 18.84 10.73 -9.54
N ASP A 30 19.65 9.81 -10.09
CA ASP A 30 19.66 9.42 -11.51
C ASP A 30 18.29 8.80 -11.82
N PHE A 31 17.26 9.63 -11.83
CA PHE A 31 15.89 9.22 -11.85
C PHE A 31 15.50 9.07 -13.30
N ILE A 32 15.74 7.87 -13.83
CA ILE A 32 15.17 7.47 -15.11
C ILE A 32 13.66 7.31 -14.87
N PRO A 33 12.80 8.12 -15.52
CA PRO A 33 11.37 7.98 -15.33
C PRO A 33 10.94 6.56 -15.68
N SER A 34 10.31 5.90 -14.71
CA SER A 34 9.97 4.49 -14.81
C SER A 34 8.66 4.21 -14.07
N VAL A 35 8.03 3.09 -14.43
CA VAL A 35 6.75 2.65 -13.85
C VAL A 35 6.94 1.36 -13.07
N GLY A 36 6.64 1.37 -11.77
CA GLY A 36 6.57 0.17 -10.95
C GLY A 36 5.18 -0.48 -11.05
N ILE A 37 5.08 -1.70 -11.55
CA ILE A 37 3.82 -2.43 -11.69
C ILE A 37 3.66 -3.35 -10.49
N ILE A 38 2.75 -3.03 -9.57
CA ILE A 38 2.48 -3.83 -8.36
C ILE A 38 1.46 -4.92 -8.70
N TYR A 39 1.79 -6.19 -8.49
CA TYR A 39 0.94 -7.28 -8.96
C TYR A 39 1.06 -8.57 -8.15
N GLU A 40 0.07 -9.47 -8.30
CA GLU A 40 0.10 -10.83 -7.77
C GLU A 40 -0.27 -11.92 -8.81
N ASN A 41 -0.75 -11.55 -10.00
CA ASN A 41 -1.21 -12.46 -11.05
C ASN A 41 -0.45 -12.24 -12.37
N ASP A 42 0.46 -13.16 -12.68
CA ASP A 42 1.34 -13.08 -13.85
C ASP A 42 0.57 -13.09 -15.18
N ALA A 43 -0.49 -13.91 -15.28
CA ALA A 43 -1.22 -14.13 -16.53
C ALA A 43 -1.91 -12.87 -17.06
N TRP A 44 -2.26 -11.93 -16.18
CA TRP A 44 -2.96 -10.69 -16.55
C TRP A 44 -2.03 -9.57 -17.00
N LEU A 45 -0.72 -9.72 -16.81
CA LEU A 45 0.24 -8.63 -17.04
C LEU A 45 0.97 -8.73 -18.37
N THR A 46 1.00 -9.90 -19.01
CA THR A 46 1.66 -10.07 -20.32
C THR A 46 1.26 -8.99 -21.33
N PRO A 47 -0.04 -8.65 -21.51
CA PRO A 47 -0.43 -7.59 -22.43
C PRO A 47 0.06 -6.20 -21.99
N LEU A 48 0.04 -5.93 -20.68
CA LEU A 48 0.48 -4.64 -20.12
C LEU A 48 2.00 -4.44 -20.30
N PHE A 49 2.81 -5.42 -19.91
CA PHE A 49 4.26 -5.36 -20.07
C PHE A 49 4.67 -5.26 -21.55
N SER A 50 3.97 -5.98 -22.43
CA SER A 50 4.19 -5.88 -23.88
C SER A 50 3.88 -4.46 -24.39
N ALA A 51 2.77 -3.86 -23.97
CA ALA A 51 2.40 -2.50 -24.35
C ALA A 51 3.40 -1.46 -23.84
N LEU A 52 3.84 -1.56 -22.58
CA LEU A 52 4.86 -0.67 -21.99
C LEU A 52 6.19 -0.77 -22.74
N THR A 53 6.61 -2.00 -23.08
CA THR A 53 7.83 -2.24 -23.88
C THR A 53 7.71 -1.61 -25.27
N GLN A 54 6.59 -1.83 -25.97
CA GLN A 54 6.36 -1.27 -27.30
C GLN A 54 6.31 0.27 -27.28
N ALA A 55 5.81 0.86 -26.20
CA ALA A 55 5.79 2.30 -26.00
C ALA A 55 7.15 2.90 -25.56
N GLY A 56 8.18 2.07 -25.33
CA GLY A 56 9.49 2.52 -24.86
C GLY A 56 9.49 3.01 -23.41
N ILE A 57 8.52 2.58 -22.59
CA ILE A 57 8.40 2.98 -21.19
C ILE A 57 9.18 2.00 -20.32
N THR A 58 10.20 2.50 -19.62
CA THR A 58 10.94 1.74 -18.60
C THR A 58 10.00 1.33 -17.47
N HIS A 59 9.98 0.04 -17.12
CA HIS A 59 9.08 -0.47 -16.09
C HIS A 59 9.68 -1.66 -15.34
N GLU A 60 9.21 -1.86 -14.12
CA GLU A 60 9.60 -2.96 -13.24
C GLU A 60 8.35 -3.66 -12.70
N GLY A 61 8.38 -4.99 -12.65
CA GLY A 61 7.33 -5.76 -11.99
C GLY A 61 7.63 -5.98 -10.51
N ILE A 62 6.70 -5.57 -9.65
CA ILE A 62 6.76 -5.72 -8.19
C ILE A 62 5.75 -6.78 -7.75
N ASP A 63 6.24 -8.00 -7.55
CA ASP A 63 5.43 -9.16 -7.14
C ASP A 63 5.14 -9.16 -5.63
N VAL A 64 3.93 -8.76 -5.23
CA VAL A 64 3.54 -8.64 -3.82
C VAL A 64 3.55 -9.96 -3.05
N ARG A 65 3.60 -11.11 -3.72
CA ARG A 65 3.64 -12.43 -3.06
C ARG A 65 4.96 -12.67 -2.33
N LYS A 66 6.03 -12.00 -2.77
CA LYS A 66 7.41 -12.18 -2.27
C LYS A 66 8.15 -10.86 -2.01
N HIS A 67 7.44 -9.74 -2.07
CA HIS A 67 8.01 -8.41 -1.94
C HIS A 67 8.16 -8.01 -0.47
N GLY A 68 9.32 -7.42 -0.12
CA GLY A 68 9.51 -6.66 1.10
C GLY A 68 9.98 -5.25 0.74
N PHE A 69 9.71 -4.26 1.59
CA PHE A 69 10.13 -2.88 1.36
C PHE A 69 10.54 -2.21 2.67
N ASP A 70 11.47 -1.26 2.56
CA ASP A 70 11.85 -0.37 3.65
C ASP A 70 10.93 0.86 3.67
N LEU A 71 10.35 1.17 4.83
CA LEU A 71 9.50 2.34 5.04
C LEU A 71 10.25 3.67 4.87
N ARG A 72 11.58 3.63 4.85
CA ARG A 72 12.46 4.80 4.72
C ARG A 72 13.11 4.91 3.34
N ALA A 73 12.93 3.93 2.46
CA ALA A 73 13.53 3.97 1.14
C ALA A 73 12.96 5.13 0.31
N SER A 74 13.81 5.71 -0.53
CA SER A 74 13.42 6.75 -1.47
C SER A 74 12.60 6.17 -2.62
N GLN A 75 11.86 7.04 -3.32
CA GLN A 75 11.09 6.67 -4.49
C GLN A 75 11.99 6.05 -5.57
N HIS A 76 11.66 4.83 -6.01
CA HIS A 76 12.40 4.14 -7.08
C HIS A 76 11.81 4.44 -8.48
N HIS A 77 10.52 4.79 -8.54
CA HIS A 77 9.79 5.02 -9.79
C HIS A 77 8.97 6.31 -9.72
N THR A 78 8.67 6.88 -10.89
CA THR A 78 7.83 8.09 -11.04
C THR A 78 6.36 7.79 -10.85
N LEU A 79 5.96 6.58 -11.20
CA LEU A 79 4.59 6.12 -11.14
C LEU A 79 4.57 4.67 -10.69
N TYR A 80 3.65 4.35 -9.78
CA TYR A 80 3.34 2.98 -9.43
C TYR A 80 1.93 2.64 -9.94
N LEU A 81 1.82 1.55 -10.70
CA LEU A 81 0.55 1.02 -11.17
C LEU A 81 0.14 -0.18 -10.32
N ASN A 82 -0.92 -0.05 -9.53
CA ASN A 82 -1.50 -1.13 -8.76
C ASN A 82 -2.40 -2.03 -9.64
N ARG A 83 -2.05 -3.31 -9.71
CA ARG A 83 -2.78 -4.39 -10.40
C ARG A 83 -3.11 -5.56 -9.49
N VAL A 84 -2.99 -5.39 -8.17
CA VAL A 84 -3.34 -6.44 -7.21
C VAL A 84 -4.84 -6.66 -7.21
N SER A 85 -5.26 -7.91 -7.37
CA SER A 85 -6.68 -8.25 -7.45
C SER A 85 -7.33 -8.49 -6.07
N PRO A 86 -8.58 -8.02 -5.84
CA PRO A 86 -9.37 -8.36 -4.65
C PRO A 86 -9.68 -9.86 -4.50
N SER A 87 -9.48 -10.64 -5.56
CA SER A 87 -9.71 -12.08 -5.58
C SER A 87 -8.42 -12.90 -5.36
N SER A 88 -7.34 -12.27 -4.91
CA SER A 88 -6.01 -12.91 -4.78
C SER A 88 -6.03 -14.13 -3.87
N TYR A 89 -6.86 -14.10 -2.81
CA TYR A 89 -6.98 -15.19 -1.85
C TYR A 89 -7.49 -16.49 -2.50
N MET A 90 -8.33 -16.40 -3.53
CA MET A 90 -8.79 -17.57 -4.30
C MET A 90 -7.66 -18.27 -5.06
N ARG A 91 -6.53 -17.60 -5.26
CA ARG A 91 -5.31 -18.14 -5.87
C ARG A 91 -4.24 -18.53 -4.82
N GLY A 92 -4.60 -18.61 -3.54
CA GLY A 92 -3.67 -18.91 -2.45
C GLY A 92 -2.84 -17.70 -1.98
N ASN A 93 -3.10 -16.49 -2.50
CA ASN A 93 -2.35 -15.27 -2.19
C ASN A 93 -3.10 -14.40 -1.16
N ALA A 94 -3.42 -14.99 0.00
CA ALA A 94 -4.23 -14.32 1.03
C ALA A 94 -3.56 -13.04 1.58
N GLY A 95 -2.23 -13.00 1.66
CA GLY A 95 -1.48 -11.83 2.13
C GLY A 95 -1.37 -10.68 1.13
N ALA A 96 -1.70 -10.90 -0.15
CA ALA A 96 -1.44 -9.91 -1.20
C ALA A 96 -2.21 -8.61 -1.01
N ILE A 97 -3.48 -8.66 -0.60
CA ILE A 97 -4.31 -7.47 -0.39
C ILE A 97 -3.77 -6.64 0.78
N SER A 98 -3.50 -7.28 1.92
CA SER A 98 -2.96 -6.58 3.10
C SER A 98 -1.58 -5.98 2.82
N HIS A 99 -0.72 -6.71 2.08
CA HIS A 99 0.60 -6.21 1.68
C HIS A 99 0.48 -5.01 0.73
N ALA A 100 -0.43 -5.09 -0.26
CA ALA A 100 -0.69 -4.00 -1.17
C ALA A 100 -1.18 -2.75 -0.43
N HIS A 101 -2.11 -2.88 0.53
CA HIS A 101 -2.53 -1.74 1.37
C HIS A 101 -1.35 -1.04 2.05
N ALA A 102 -0.47 -1.81 2.69
CA ALA A 102 0.72 -1.25 3.35
C ALA A 102 1.69 -0.59 2.36
N LEU A 103 1.93 -1.24 1.22
CA LEU A 103 2.81 -0.72 0.18
C LEU A 103 2.28 0.58 -0.43
N LEU A 104 1.00 0.62 -0.82
CA LEU A 104 0.39 1.81 -1.43
C LEU A 104 0.42 3.02 -0.50
N ALA A 105 0.08 2.81 0.78
CA ALA A 105 0.15 3.88 1.79
C ALA A 105 1.58 4.41 1.96
N THR A 106 2.57 3.51 1.95
CA THR A 106 4.00 3.89 2.05
C THR A 106 4.43 4.70 0.84
N LEU A 107 4.13 4.22 -0.38
CA LEU A 107 4.46 4.91 -1.62
C LEU A 107 3.85 6.31 -1.69
N GLU A 108 2.57 6.46 -1.35
CA GLU A 108 1.90 7.76 -1.32
C GLU A 108 2.51 8.69 -0.25
N SER A 109 2.83 8.17 0.94
CA SER A 109 3.47 8.97 2.00
C SER A 109 4.87 9.45 1.64
N SER A 110 5.58 8.72 0.78
CA SER A 110 6.88 9.13 0.23
C SER A 110 6.76 10.19 -0.86
N GLY A 111 5.54 10.50 -1.33
CA GLY A 111 5.23 11.44 -2.41
C GLY A 111 5.17 10.81 -3.81
N SER A 112 5.18 9.48 -3.91
CA SER A 112 5.11 8.79 -5.21
C SER A 112 3.70 8.92 -5.82
N LEU A 113 3.61 8.98 -7.15
CA LEU A 113 2.32 8.87 -7.83
C LEU A 113 1.89 7.40 -7.88
N VAL A 114 0.64 7.11 -7.50
CA VAL A 114 0.11 5.74 -7.43
C VAL A 114 -1.27 5.66 -8.09
N VAL A 115 -1.44 4.67 -8.98
CA VAL A 115 -2.69 4.45 -9.73
C VAL A 115 -3.01 2.94 -9.76
N ASN A 116 -4.08 2.42 -9.21
CA ASN A 116 -5.02 3.01 -8.27
C ASN A 116 -4.37 3.10 -6.88
N GLY A 117 -4.38 4.30 -6.30
CA GLY A 117 -3.84 4.58 -4.96
C GLY A 117 -4.61 3.94 -3.81
N SER A 118 -4.17 4.18 -2.58
CA SER A 118 -4.66 3.51 -1.36
C SER A 118 -6.18 3.66 -1.18
N ARG A 119 -6.73 4.86 -1.40
CA ARG A 119 -8.16 5.13 -1.29
C ARG A 119 -8.98 4.35 -2.30
N SER A 120 -8.53 4.32 -3.56
CA SER A 120 -9.20 3.57 -4.62
C SER A 120 -9.12 2.06 -4.36
N PHE A 121 -7.97 1.56 -3.89
CA PHE A 121 -7.80 0.14 -3.57
C PHE A 121 -8.61 -0.29 -2.34
N HIS A 122 -8.76 0.59 -1.34
CA HIS A 122 -9.70 0.38 -0.23
C HIS A 122 -11.13 0.22 -0.72
N MET A 123 -11.58 1.11 -1.61
CA MET A 123 -12.90 0.97 -2.23
C MET A 123 -13.00 -0.32 -3.05
N GLU A 124 -11.98 -0.68 -3.83
CA GLU A 124 -11.97 -1.89 -4.65
C GLU A 124 -12.11 -3.17 -3.80
N THR A 125 -11.59 -3.14 -2.57
CA THR A 125 -11.54 -4.30 -1.67
C THR A 125 -12.65 -4.34 -0.61
N SER A 126 -13.56 -3.36 -0.57
CA SER A 126 -14.73 -3.37 0.34
C SER A 126 -16.03 -2.96 -0.37
N LYS A 127 -16.94 -3.93 -0.53
CA LYS A 127 -18.30 -3.68 -1.04
C LYS A 127 -19.11 -2.84 -0.07
N VAL A 128 -18.87 -2.93 1.23
CA VAL A 128 -19.47 -2.06 2.23
C VAL A 128 -19.08 -0.60 1.97
N SER A 129 -17.79 -0.31 1.78
CA SER A 129 -17.35 1.05 1.43
C SER A 129 -17.94 1.54 0.11
N GLN A 130 -18.07 0.67 -0.91
CA GLN A 130 -18.75 0.99 -2.16
C GLN A 130 -20.23 1.33 -1.92
N GLN A 131 -20.94 0.52 -1.13
CA GLN A 131 -22.36 0.71 -0.79
C GLN A 131 -22.58 2.04 -0.05
N LEU A 132 -21.72 2.38 0.91
CA LEU A 132 -21.79 3.64 1.63
C LEU A 132 -21.65 4.85 0.69
N LEU A 133 -20.67 4.81 -0.23
CA LEU A 133 -20.51 5.88 -1.22
C LEU A 133 -21.73 5.97 -2.16
N MET A 134 -22.25 4.83 -2.62
CA MET A 134 -23.42 4.82 -3.50
C MET A 134 -24.65 5.42 -2.80
N ASN A 135 -24.86 5.11 -1.52
CA ASN A 135 -25.92 5.71 -0.71
C ASN A 135 -25.74 7.22 -0.57
N GLU A 136 -24.53 7.69 -0.26
CA GLU A 136 -24.20 9.12 -0.14
C GLU A 136 -24.48 9.89 -1.43
N LEU A 137 -24.17 9.28 -2.58
CA LEU A 137 -24.39 9.86 -3.90
C LEU A 137 -25.86 9.73 -4.39
N GLY A 138 -26.74 9.09 -3.62
CA GLY A 138 -28.13 8.85 -4.03
C GLY A 138 -28.27 7.87 -5.20
N VAL A 139 -27.27 7.00 -5.43
CA VAL A 139 -27.31 5.98 -6.47
C VAL A 139 -28.27 4.86 -6.03
N LEU A 140 -29.20 4.49 -6.91
CA LEU A 140 -30.10 3.37 -6.67
C LEU A 140 -29.31 2.07 -6.58
N THR A 141 -29.37 1.42 -5.43
CA THR A 141 -28.73 0.13 -5.15
C THR A 141 -29.72 -0.82 -4.49
N PRO A 142 -29.50 -2.14 -4.56
CA PRO A 142 -30.28 -3.10 -3.78
C PRO A 142 -30.16 -2.82 -2.28
N GLU A 143 -31.23 -3.09 -1.54
CA GLU A 143 -31.18 -3.10 -0.07
C GLU A 143 -30.08 -4.07 0.39
N THR A 144 -29.12 -3.53 1.16
CA THR A 144 -27.88 -4.23 1.49
C THR A 144 -27.64 -4.13 2.99
N HIS A 145 -27.33 -5.26 3.61
CA HIS A 145 -27.00 -5.38 5.03
C HIS A 145 -25.63 -6.03 5.17
N ALA A 146 -24.80 -5.53 6.09
CA ALA A 146 -23.51 -6.12 6.42
C ALA A 146 -23.63 -7.01 7.66
N VAL A 147 -23.15 -8.24 7.56
CA VAL A 147 -23.17 -9.23 8.65
C VAL A 147 -21.80 -9.83 8.84
N SER A 148 -21.41 -10.09 10.09
CA SER A 148 -20.09 -10.65 10.44
C SER A 148 -20.12 -12.15 10.68
N SER A 149 -21.30 -12.75 10.83
CA SER A 149 -21.44 -14.17 11.16
C SER A 149 -22.84 -14.70 10.81
N ALA A 150 -22.98 -16.03 10.76
CA ALA A 150 -24.28 -16.67 10.60
C ALA A 150 -25.24 -16.33 11.76
N ALA A 151 -24.73 -16.17 12.99
CA ALA A 151 -25.56 -15.75 14.12
C ALA A 151 -26.14 -14.35 13.90
N ALA A 152 -25.34 -13.41 13.39
CA ALA A 152 -25.82 -12.06 13.05
C ALA A 152 -26.88 -12.07 11.95
N VAL A 153 -26.82 -13.01 11.01
CA VAL A 153 -27.89 -13.19 10.00
C VAL A 153 -29.20 -13.59 10.67
N LEU A 154 -29.17 -14.50 11.64
CA LEU A 154 -30.38 -14.95 12.34
C LEU A 154 -31.04 -13.83 13.16
N GLU A 155 -30.24 -12.99 13.82
CA GLU A 155 -30.75 -11.83 14.58
C GLU A 155 -31.45 -10.78 13.70
N MET A 156 -31.13 -10.75 12.40
CA MET A 156 -31.70 -9.78 11.44
C MET A 156 -32.63 -10.45 10.41
N ILE A 157 -33.00 -11.71 10.60
CA ILE A 157 -33.70 -12.51 9.58
C ILE A 157 -35.01 -11.86 9.12
N ASP A 158 -35.74 -11.23 10.05
CA ASP A 158 -37.01 -10.57 9.80
C ASP A 158 -36.87 -9.28 8.97
N GLN A 159 -35.66 -8.75 8.84
CA GLN A 159 -35.36 -7.60 7.99
C GLN A 159 -35.13 -8.00 6.52
N PHE A 160 -34.89 -9.29 6.25
CA PHE A 160 -34.58 -9.76 4.90
C PHE A 160 -35.81 -10.13 4.10
N LYS A 161 -35.78 -9.79 2.80
CA LYS A 161 -36.74 -10.25 1.80
C LYS A 161 -36.08 -11.28 0.91
N PHE A 162 -36.69 -12.47 0.81
CA PHE A 162 -36.17 -13.56 -0.01
C PHE A 162 -36.74 -13.52 -1.43
N PRO A 163 -35.98 -13.96 -2.46
CA PRO A 163 -34.60 -14.49 -2.38
C PRO A 163 -33.54 -13.39 -2.19
N LEU A 164 -32.41 -13.74 -1.55
CA LEU A 164 -31.27 -12.83 -1.32
C LEU A 164 -29.98 -13.32 -2.00
N ILE A 165 -29.03 -12.41 -2.15
CA ILE A 165 -27.67 -12.70 -2.62
C ILE A 165 -26.70 -12.45 -1.46
N LEU A 166 -25.94 -13.48 -1.07
CA LEU A 166 -24.83 -13.33 -0.14
C LEU A 166 -23.54 -13.09 -0.93
N LYS A 167 -22.73 -12.12 -0.49
CA LYS A 167 -21.40 -11.85 -1.06
C LYS A 167 -20.39 -11.64 0.07
N PRO A 168 -19.15 -12.10 -0.07
CA PRO A 168 -18.07 -11.64 0.80
C PRO A 168 -17.81 -10.16 0.53
N ASP A 169 -17.39 -9.41 1.56
CA ASP A 169 -17.08 -7.99 1.42
C ASP A 169 -15.93 -7.78 0.42
N THR A 170 -14.81 -8.47 0.66
CA THR A 170 -13.66 -8.51 -0.24
C THR A 170 -13.75 -9.73 -1.16
N GLY A 171 -13.57 -9.53 -2.46
CA GLY A 171 -13.56 -10.62 -3.44
C GLY A 171 -14.21 -10.23 -4.77
N GLY A 172 -13.88 -10.98 -5.82
CA GLY A 172 -14.41 -10.84 -7.17
C GLY A 172 -14.58 -12.21 -7.85
N SER A 173 -15.02 -12.24 -9.11
CA SER A 173 -15.13 -13.47 -9.91
C SER A 173 -16.04 -14.58 -9.34
N GLY A 174 -17.13 -14.20 -8.68
CA GLY A 174 -18.13 -15.15 -8.16
C GLY A 174 -17.80 -15.74 -6.78
N ALA A 175 -16.78 -15.20 -6.11
CA ALA A 175 -16.56 -15.35 -4.68
C ALA A 175 -17.78 -14.95 -3.83
#